data_AF-A0A6N6S0Y7-F1
#
_entry.id   AF-A0A6N6S0Y7-F1
#
_cell.length_a   1.000
_cell.length_b   1.000
_cell.length_c   1.000
_cell.angle_alpha   90.00
_cell.angle_beta   90.00
_cell.angle_gamma   90.00
#
_symmetry.space_group_name_H-M   'P 1'
#
loop_
_entity.id
_entity.type
_entity.pdbx_description
1 polymer ?
#
loop_
_entity_poly.entity_id
_entity_poly.type
_entity_poly.pdbx_seq_one_letter_code
_entity_poly.pdbx_strand_id
1 'polypeptide(L)'
;MATWIELAAKTGAEGVFWDEPHLFFGEFTPLFGGKKRDIWGCTCTVCKDVFKQQYRYEMPVDFTDDVKDFRQTTIVNFLEYLANEASKKGLKNSVCLFPTTDPRYGIYAWEKVAMIKSLDVFGSDPYWYAYQQDVTEFVRHISHEVYALSKKYDKEPQIWIQGYRVPARREEEIVTAVDVAYDSGIRNIATWSFEGADCMTYVRSDRPDVVWQHVRSAYLKYKNK
;
A
#
# COMPACT_ATOMS: atom_id res chain seq x y z
N MET A 1 3.21 19.50 3.65
CA MET A 1 2.85 18.26 4.35
C MET A 1 2.84 18.42 5.88
N ALA A 2 3.86 18.98 6.53
CA ALA A 2 3.83 19.18 8.00
C ALA A 2 2.61 20.00 8.49
N THR A 3 2.26 21.09 7.80
CA THR A 3 1.04 21.86 8.11
C THR A 3 -0.23 21.03 7.95
N TRP A 4 -0.27 20.11 6.98
CA TRP A 4 -1.42 19.20 6.81
C TRP A 4 -1.55 18.24 8.01
N ILE A 5 -0.43 17.68 8.49
CA ILE A 5 -0.41 16.83 9.69
C ILE A 5 -0.92 17.61 10.91
N GLU A 6 -0.46 18.86 11.06
CA GLU A 6 -0.92 19.72 12.16
C GLU A 6 -2.43 19.96 12.10
N LEU A 7 -2.97 20.23 10.92
CA LEU A 7 -4.41 20.41 10.73
C LEU A 7 -5.18 19.12 10.97
N ALA A 8 -4.68 17.97 10.49
CA ALA A 8 -5.27 16.66 10.74
C ALA A 8 -5.35 16.36 12.25
N ALA A 9 -4.28 16.61 13.00
CA ALA A 9 -4.29 16.47 14.46
C ALA A 9 -5.38 17.33 15.14
N LYS A 10 -5.59 18.57 14.67
CA LYS A 10 -6.61 19.48 15.21
C LYS A 10 -8.06 19.01 14.97
N THR A 11 -8.29 18.08 14.05
CA THR A 11 -9.62 17.49 13.84
C THR A 11 -10.03 16.50 14.93
N GLY A 12 -9.09 16.08 15.78
CA GLY A 12 -9.30 14.99 16.73
C GLY A 12 -9.10 13.60 16.13
N ALA A 13 -8.51 13.50 14.94
CA ALA A 13 -8.11 12.22 14.37
C ALA A 13 -7.13 11.47 15.29
N GLU A 14 -7.26 10.15 15.35
CA GLU A 14 -6.41 9.28 16.18
C GLU A 14 -5.12 8.85 15.48
N GLY A 15 -5.07 9.01 14.16
CA GLY A 15 -3.93 8.58 13.36
C GLY A 15 -3.92 9.08 11.93
N VAL A 16 -2.85 8.73 11.21
CA VAL A 16 -2.63 8.99 9.80
C VAL A 16 -2.40 7.67 9.07
N PHE A 17 -3.07 7.51 7.94
CA PHE A 17 -2.87 6.39 7.03
C PHE A 17 -2.06 6.87 5.81
N TRP A 18 -0.87 6.30 5.65
CA TRP A 18 0.01 6.52 4.51
C TRP A 18 -0.31 5.47 3.43
N ASP A 19 -1.19 5.86 2.52
CA ASP A 19 -1.70 5.00 1.46
C ASP A 19 -0.69 4.86 0.31
N GLU A 20 -0.25 3.63 0.05
CA GLU A 20 0.64 3.21 -1.04
C GLU A 20 1.73 4.25 -1.39
N PRO A 21 2.66 4.63 -0.49
CA PRO A 21 3.67 5.63 -0.82
C PRO A 21 4.56 5.13 -1.98
N HIS A 22 4.41 5.75 -3.16
CA HIS A 22 5.08 5.31 -4.38
C HIS A 22 5.54 6.49 -5.24
N LEU A 23 6.43 6.21 -6.19
CA LEU A 23 6.82 7.15 -7.22
C LEU A 23 6.26 6.70 -8.56
N PHE A 24 5.87 7.67 -9.37
CA PHE A 24 5.36 7.43 -10.72
C PHE A 24 6.27 6.49 -11.51
N PHE A 25 5.67 5.42 -12.03
CA PHE A 25 6.24 4.54 -13.03
C PHE A 25 5.19 4.29 -14.09
N GLY A 26 5.42 4.83 -15.27
CA GLY A 26 4.49 4.82 -16.37
C GLY A 26 4.80 3.71 -17.36
N GLU A 27 4.11 2.58 -17.27
CA GLU A 27 3.97 1.66 -18.40
C GLU A 27 2.92 2.18 -19.40
N PHE A 28 3.03 3.42 -19.89
CA PHE A 28 1.98 4.01 -20.76
C PHE A 28 2.02 3.53 -22.22
N THR A 29 2.94 2.63 -22.56
CA THR A 29 3.22 2.26 -23.95
C THR A 29 2.26 1.23 -24.58
N PRO A 30 1.57 0.33 -23.85
CA PRO A 30 0.57 -0.56 -24.46
C PRO A 30 -0.65 0.19 -25.03
N LEU A 31 -0.98 1.38 -24.51
CA LEU A 31 -2.17 2.16 -24.92
C LEU A 31 -2.02 2.84 -26.29
N PHE A 32 -0.80 2.97 -26.83
CA PHE A 32 -0.53 3.72 -28.07
C PHE A 32 0.32 2.94 -29.10
N GLY A 33 0.38 1.60 -29.00
CA GLY A 33 1.08 0.76 -29.98
C GLY A 33 2.61 0.94 -30.02
N GLY A 34 3.20 1.52 -28.98
CA GLY A 34 4.65 1.73 -28.87
C GLY A 34 5.36 0.58 -28.13
N LYS A 35 6.66 0.42 -28.37
CA LYS A 35 7.52 -0.49 -27.57
C LYS A 35 7.42 -0.11 -26.10
N LYS A 36 7.28 -1.10 -25.20
CA LYS A 36 7.36 -0.90 -23.74
C LYS A 36 8.57 -0.01 -23.41
N ARG A 37 8.32 1.14 -22.82
CA ARG A 37 9.36 2.04 -22.30
C ARG A 37 9.18 2.14 -20.80
N ASP A 38 10.25 1.91 -20.07
CA ASP A 38 10.30 2.14 -18.63
C ASP A 38 10.38 3.64 -18.39
N ILE A 39 9.22 4.30 -18.32
CA ILE A 39 9.14 5.72 -17.98
C ILE A 39 9.03 5.81 -16.46
N TRP A 40 9.98 6.50 -15.82
CA TRP A 40 10.01 6.65 -14.37
C TRP A 40 10.23 8.10 -13.96
N GLY A 41 9.62 8.48 -12.83
CA GLY A 41 9.63 9.84 -12.28
C GLY A 41 10.66 10.07 -11.17
N CYS A 42 10.60 11.26 -10.56
CA CYS A 42 11.64 11.85 -9.69
C CYS A 42 12.99 12.05 -10.39
N THR A 43 12.94 12.73 -11.54
CA THR A 43 14.11 13.19 -12.30
C THR A 43 14.18 14.72 -12.38
N CYS A 44 13.46 15.42 -11.50
CA CYS A 44 13.53 16.88 -11.40
C CYS A 44 14.93 17.32 -10.97
N THR A 45 15.25 18.62 -11.13
CA THR A 45 16.57 19.17 -10.78
C THR A 45 16.97 18.83 -9.35
N VAL A 46 16.04 18.91 -8.40
CA VAL A 46 16.30 18.54 -6.99
C VAL A 46 16.65 17.05 -6.86
N CYS A 47 15.87 16.14 -7.45
CA CYS A 47 16.18 14.70 -7.39
C CYS A 47 17.56 14.41 -8.02
N LYS A 48 17.90 15.05 -9.14
CA LYS A 48 19.20 14.91 -9.82
C LYS A 48 20.37 15.42 -8.97
N ASP A 49 20.22 16.57 -8.33
CA ASP A 49 21.24 17.15 -7.46
C ASP A 49 21.50 16.28 -6.23
N VAL A 50 20.43 15.79 -5.58
CA VAL A 50 20.54 14.88 -4.43
C VAL A 50 21.20 13.56 -4.84
N PHE A 51 20.79 12.99 -5.97
CA PHE A 51 21.42 11.79 -6.52
C PHE A 51 22.91 12.00 -6.78
N LYS A 52 23.29 13.09 -7.45
CA LYS A 52 24.70 13.41 -7.73
C LYS A 52 25.51 13.59 -6.46
N GLN A 53 24.93 14.19 -5.43
CA GLN A 53 25.58 14.31 -4.12
C GLN A 53 25.80 12.94 -3.47
N GLN A 54 24.84 12.03 -3.58
CA GLN A 54 24.90 10.70 -2.96
C GLN A 54 25.84 9.74 -3.72
N TYR A 55 25.66 9.60 -5.04
CA TYR A 55 26.34 8.60 -5.86
C TYR A 55 27.57 9.15 -6.60
N ARG A 56 27.81 10.46 -6.56
CA ARG A 56 28.99 11.15 -7.13
C ARG A 56 29.07 11.16 -8.67
N TYR A 57 27.94 10.95 -9.36
CA TYR A 57 27.83 11.12 -10.81
C TYR A 57 26.42 11.61 -11.21
N GLU A 58 26.25 12.04 -12.46
CA GLU A 58 24.94 12.51 -12.96
C GLU A 58 23.90 11.38 -12.96
N MET A 59 22.67 11.69 -12.56
CA MET A 59 21.60 10.70 -12.57
C MET A 59 21.39 10.16 -14.00
N PRO A 60 21.49 8.83 -14.22
CA PRO A 60 21.37 8.25 -15.54
C PRO A 60 19.90 8.29 -16.02
N VAL A 61 19.71 8.20 -17.32
CA VAL A 61 18.37 8.06 -17.93
C VAL A 61 17.85 6.62 -17.78
N ASP A 62 18.77 5.66 -17.73
CA ASP A 62 18.45 4.25 -17.54
C ASP A 62 18.05 3.96 -16.09
N PHE A 63 17.18 2.97 -15.91
CA PHE A 63 16.68 2.54 -14.61
C PHE A 63 17.68 1.61 -13.90
N THR A 64 18.87 2.15 -13.58
CA THR A 64 19.98 1.43 -12.94
C THR A 64 19.69 1.08 -11.48
N ASP A 65 20.53 0.23 -10.87
CA ASP A 65 20.37 -0.15 -9.46
C ASP A 65 20.54 1.05 -8.51
N ASP A 66 21.44 1.98 -8.81
CA ASP A 66 21.57 3.24 -8.05
C ASP A 66 20.30 4.10 -8.15
N VAL A 67 19.64 4.13 -9.31
CA VAL A 67 18.35 4.84 -9.46
C VAL A 67 17.25 4.16 -8.64
N LYS A 68 17.21 2.82 -8.64
CA LYS A 68 16.25 2.05 -7.82
C LYS A 68 16.44 2.33 -6.33
N ASP A 69 17.69 2.26 -5.86
CA ASP A 69 18.03 2.53 -4.47
C ASP A 69 17.76 3.99 -4.08
N PHE A 70 18.09 4.95 -4.94
CA PHE A 70 17.79 6.37 -4.74
C PHE A 70 16.29 6.63 -4.59
N ARG A 71 15.48 6.08 -5.50
CA ARG A 71 14.01 6.24 -5.49
C ARG A 71 13.41 5.65 -4.22
N GLN A 72 13.84 4.45 -3.83
CA GLN A 72 13.39 3.84 -2.58
C GLN A 72 13.77 4.68 -1.37
N THR A 73 15.04 5.07 -1.27
CA THR A 73 15.57 5.87 -0.16
C THR A 73 14.84 7.21 -0.03
N THR A 74 14.51 7.83 -1.16
CA THR A 74 13.72 9.07 -1.20
C THR A 74 12.34 8.88 -0.56
N ILE A 75 11.61 7.82 -0.92
CA ILE A 75 10.27 7.57 -0.37
C ILE A 75 10.36 7.19 1.12
N VAL A 76 11.27 6.27 1.47
CA VAL A 76 11.43 5.79 2.85
C VAL A 76 11.80 6.93 3.80
N ASN A 77 12.75 7.78 3.41
CA ASN A 77 13.16 8.93 4.23
C ASN A 77 12.04 9.96 4.37
N PHE A 78 11.27 10.19 3.30
CA PHE A 78 10.15 11.12 3.36
C PHE A 78 9.00 10.58 4.22
N LEU A 79 8.67 9.29 4.10
CA LEU A 79 7.70 8.61 4.94
C LEU A 79 8.13 8.66 6.41
N GLU A 80 9.39 8.36 6.73
CA GLU A 80 9.93 8.44 8.10
C GLU A 80 9.82 9.87 8.65
N TYR A 81 10.19 10.87 7.85
CA TYR A 81 10.03 12.27 8.24
C TYR A 81 8.56 12.60 8.59
N LEU A 82 7.62 12.24 7.73
CA LEU A 82 6.19 12.51 7.95
C LEU A 82 5.63 11.74 9.15
N ALA A 83 5.98 10.46 9.30
CA ALA A 83 5.58 9.64 10.43
C ALA A 83 6.10 10.20 11.77
N ASN A 84 7.35 10.70 11.78
CA ASN A 84 7.92 11.38 12.94
C ASN A 84 7.17 12.68 13.27
N GLU A 85 6.81 13.48 12.27
CA GLU A 85 6.00 14.69 12.49
C GLU A 85 4.60 14.37 13.02
N ALA A 86 3.95 13.33 12.51
CA ALA A 86 2.65 12.86 13.01
C ALA A 86 2.74 12.32 14.44
N SER A 87 3.76 11.52 14.75
CA SER A 87 4.00 10.97 16.08
C SER A 87 4.23 12.06 17.13
N LYS A 88 4.94 13.15 16.80
CA LYS A 88 5.08 14.34 17.68
C LYS A 88 3.74 15.01 18.02
N LYS A 89 2.70 14.78 17.23
CA LYS A 89 1.33 15.27 17.49
C LYS A 89 0.46 14.24 18.22
N GLY A 90 1.02 13.09 18.60
CA GLY A 90 0.30 12.00 19.26
C GLY A 90 -0.55 11.15 18.31
N LEU A 91 -0.36 11.28 16.99
CA LEU A 91 -1.07 10.48 15.99
C LEU A 91 -0.39 9.12 15.81
N LYS A 92 -1.20 8.06 15.75
CA LYS A 92 -0.72 6.74 15.29
C LYS A 92 -0.47 6.77 13.78
N ASN A 93 0.57 6.09 13.32
CA ASN A 93 0.87 5.98 11.90
C ASN A 93 0.63 4.56 11.39
N SER A 94 -0.19 4.44 10.35
CA SER A 94 -0.37 3.23 9.57
C SER A 94 0.16 3.41 8.15
N VAL A 95 0.74 2.38 7.56
CA VAL A 95 1.16 2.37 6.16
C VAL A 95 0.59 1.15 5.44
N CYS A 96 0.13 1.35 4.20
CA CYS A 96 -0.15 0.27 3.26
C CYS A 96 0.87 0.35 2.12
N LEU A 97 1.54 -0.77 1.83
CA LEU A 97 2.43 -0.89 0.67
C LEU A 97 1.78 -1.78 -0.38
N PHE A 98 1.98 -1.45 -1.67
CA PHE A 98 1.59 -2.33 -2.77
C PHE A 98 2.08 -3.76 -2.52
N PRO A 99 1.31 -4.80 -2.91
CA PRO A 99 1.63 -6.21 -2.68
C PRO A 99 2.68 -6.73 -3.67
N THR A 100 3.77 -5.98 -3.84
CA THR A 100 4.87 -6.29 -4.76
C THR A 100 6.18 -5.70 -4.26
N THR A 101 7.28 -6.38 -4.59
CA THR A 101 8.66 -5.93 -4.36
C THR A 101 9.33 -5.49 -5.65
N ASP A 102 8.54 -5.08 -6.64
CA ASP A 102 9.08 -4.56 -7.89
C ASP A 102 9.64 -3.14 -7.70
N PRO A 103 10.95 -2.91 -7.91
CA PRO A 103 11.59 -1.62 -7.66
C PRO A 103 11.03 -0.48 -8.52
N ARG A 104 10.27 -0.79 -9.57
CA ARG A 104 9.62 0.20 -10.43
C ARG A 104 8.65 1.08 -9.64
N TYR A 105 7.96 0.53 -8.64
CA TYR A 105 7.01 1.27 -7.79
C TYR A 105 7.67 2.00 -6.61
N GLY A 106 8.99 1.89 -6.45
CA GLY A 106 9.79 2.67 -5.51
C GLY A 106 10.16 1.92 -4.25
N ILE A 107 9.22 1.30 -3.53
CA ILE A 107 9.52 0.50 -2.34
C ILE A 107 9.55 -0.99 -2.70
N TYR A 108 10.73 -1.60 -2.68
CA TYR A 108 10.91 -3.04 -2.95
C TYR A 108 11.49 -3.81 -1.75
N ALA A 109 12.12 -3.11 -0.81
CA ALA A 109 12.61 -3.64 0.45
C ALA A 109 11.67 -3.16 1.58
N TRP A 110 10.53 -3.82 1.73
CA TRP A 110 9.52 -3.51 2.76
C TRP A 110 10.09 -3.43 4.17
N GLU A 111 11.10 -4.24 4.47
CA GLU A 111 11.81 -4.21 5.75
C GLU A 111 12.34 -2.82 6.12
N LYS A 112 12.81 -2.02 5.15
CA LYS A 112 13.25 -0.64 5.40
C LYS A 112 12.12 0.24 5.94
N VAL A 113 10.87 -0.01 5.51
CA VAL A 113 9.69 0.69 6.02
C VAL A 113 9.30 0.17 7.40
N ALA A 114 9.27 -1.15 7.59
CA ALA A 114 8.96 -1.77 8.88
C ALA A 114 9.92 -1.34 10.00
N MET A 115 11.17 -1.00 9.66
CA MET A 115 12.17 -0.46 10.60
C MET A 115 11.87 0.97 11.10
N ILE A 116 11.00 1.72 10.45
CA ILE A 116 10.67 3.10 10.86
C ILE A 116 9.99 3.05 12.24
N LYS A 117 10.63 3.66 13.23
CA LYS A 117 10.19 3.58 14.64
C LYS A 117 8.84 4.25 14.89
N SER A 118 8.55 5.33 14.18
CA SER A 118 7.32 6.10 14.31
C SER A 118 6.13 5.52 13.54
N LEU A 119 6.30 4.39 12.84
CA LEU A 119 5.18 3.62 12.28
C LEU A 119 4.67 2.62 13.32
N ASP A 120 3.35 2.54 13.49
CA ASP A 120 2.70 1.65 14.46
C ASP A 120 2.07 0.44 13.77
N VAL A 121 1.44 0.66 12.60
CA VAL A 121 0.76 -0.38 11.82
C VAL A 121 1.46 -0.54 10.48
N PHE A 122 1.79 -1.79 10.13
CA PHE A 122 2.38 -2.15 8.85
C PHE A 122 1.42 -3.04 8.07
N GLY A 123 1.12 -2.66 6.84
CA GLY A 123 0.16 -3.41 6.03
C GLY A 123 0.43 -3.37 4.54
N SER A 124 -0.40 -4.14 3.85
CA SER A 124 -0.43 -4.26 2.39
C SER A 124 -1.85 -4.58 1.92
N ASP A 125 -2.06 -4.51 0.63
CA ASP A 125 -3.35 -4.64 -0.04
C ASP A 125 -3.29 -5.66 -1.19
N PRO A 126 -3.37 -6.96 -0.90
CA PRO A 126 -3.36 -8.02 -1.91
C PRO A 126 -4.65 -8.04 -2.74
N TYR A 127 -4.85 -7.04 -3.60
CA TYR A 127 -6.02 -6.87 -4.46
C TYR A 127 -6.02 -7.88 -5.62
N TRP A 128 -6.41 -9.12 -5.32
CA TRP A 128 -6.26 -10.26 -6.22
C TRP A 128 -7.01 -10.13 -7.55
N TYR A 129 -8.14 -9.40 -7.61
CA TYR A 129 -8.79 -9.13 -8.91
C TYR A 129 -7.95 -8.17 -9.76
N ALA A 130 -7.38 -7.12 -9.15
CA ALA A 130 -6.55 -6.14 -9.85
C ALA A 130 -5.25 -6.77 -10.38
N TYR A 131 -4.64 -7.66 -9.59
CA TYR A 131 -3.42 -8.38 -9.96
C TYR A 131 -3.68 -9.68 -10.75
N GLN A 132 -4.95 -10.03 -10.99
CA GLN A 132 -5.37 -11.27 -11.67
C GLN A 132 -4.72 -12.53 -11.05
N GLN A 133 -4.69 -12.57 -9.73
CA GLN A 133 -4.14 -13.68 -8.96
C GLN A 133 -5.25 -14.51 -8.31
N ASP A 134 -4.88 -15.71 -7.85
CA ASP A 134 -5.74 -16.51 -6.99
C ASP A 134 -5.90 -15.86 -5.61
N VAL A 135 -7.14 -15.76 -5.13
CA VAL A 135 -7.44 -15.10 -3.85
C VAL A 135 -6.76 -15.78 -2.67
N THR A 136 -6.68 -17.11 -2.67
CA THR A 136 -6.18 -17.86 -1.52
C THR A 136 -4.67 -17.77 -1.45
N GLU A 137 -3.98 -18.07 -2.55
CA GLU A 137 -2.52 -18.07 -2.56
C GLU A 137 -1.95 -16.66 -2.43
N PHE A 138 -2.51 -15.68 -3.14
CA PHE A 138 -1.97 -14.32 -3.12
C PHE A 138 -2.19 -13.62 -1.78
N VAL A 139 -3.40 -13.69 -1.23
CA VAL A 139 -3.70 -13.07 0.07
C VAL A 139 -2.89 -13.75 1.17
N ARG A 140 -2.74 -15.08 1.14
CA ARG A 140 -1.93 -15.82 2.13
C ARG A 140 -0.47 -15.40 2.08
N HIS A 141 0.11 -15.36 0.88
CA HIS A 141 1.51 -14.98 0.70
C HIS A 141 1.79 -13.60 1.28
N ILE A 142 1.01 -12.59 0.87
CA ILE A 142 1.18 -11.21 1.32
C ILE A 142 0.89 -11.07 2.83
N SER A 143 -0.14 -11.76 3.34
CA SER A 143 -0.45 -11.76 4.77
C SER A 143 0.69 -12.34 5.62
N HIS A 144 1.34 -13.40 5.16
CA HIS A 144 2.51 -13.97 5.84
C HIS A 144 3.70 -13.01 5.87
N GLU A 145 3.99 -12.32 4.76
CA GLU A 145 5.08 -11.34 4.72
C GLU A 145 4.82 -10.15 5.66
N VAL A 146 3.60 -9.59 5.62
CA VAL A 146 3.16 -8.53 6.53
C VAL A 146 3.28 -8.98 7.99
N TYR A 147 2.78 -10.18 8.32
CA TYR A 147 2.82 -10.71 9.68
C TYR A 147 4.27 -10.92 10.16
N ALA A 148 5.14 -11.49 9.32
CA ALA A 148 6.53 -11.76 9.67
C ALA A 148 7.32 -10.48 9.95
N LEU A 149 7.21 -9.47 9.08
CA LEU A 149 7.85 -8.17 9.29
C LEU A 149 7.29 -7.44 10.51
N SER A 150 5.98 -7.49 10.69
CA SER A 150 5.32 -6.87 11.84
C SER A 150 5.77 -7.50 13.15
N LYS A 151 5.89 -8.83 13.22
CA LYS A 151 6.45 -9.53 14.38
C LYS A 151 7.91 -9.19 14.64
N LYS A 152 8.72 -9.07 13.58
CA LYS A 152 10.15 -8.75 13.70
C LYS A 152 10.39 -7.34 14.24
N TYR A 153 9.56 -6.36 13.84
CA TYR A 153 9.75 -4.94 14.14
C TYR A 153 8.71 -4.36 15.11
N ASP A 154 7.98 -5.22 15.81
CA ASP A 154 6.96 -4.85 16.80
C ASP A 154 5.91 -3.87 16.26
N LYS A 155 5.32 -4.24 15.11
CA LYS A 155 4.23 -3.51 14.45
C LYS A 155 2.92 -4.28 14.57
N GLU A 156 1.81 -3.58 14.48
CA GLU A 156 0.51 -4.19 14.26
C GLU A 156 0.36 -4.55 12.77
N PRO A 157 0.12 -5.83 12.41
CA PRO A 157 -0.05 -6.22 11.01
C PRO A 157 -1.45 -5.89 10.51
N GLN A 158 -1.56 -5.30 9.32
CA GLN A 158 -2.83 -4.97 8.67
C GLN A 158 -2.93 -5.48 7.24
N ILE A 159 -4.11 -5.95 6.84
CA ILE A 159 -4.41 -6.31 5.45
C ILE A 159 -5.67 -5.58 4.96
N TRP A 160 -5.59 -5.04 3.75
CA TRP A 160 -6.72 -4.43 3.05
C TRP A 160 -7.27 -5.38 1.98
N ILE A 161 -8.57 -5.65 2.07
CA ILE A 161 -9.30 -6.57 1.19
C ILE A 161 -9.95 -5.79 0.04
N GLN A 162 -9.91 -6.34 -1.18
CA GLN A 162 -10.54 -5.74 -2.35
C GLN A 162 -12.07 -5.88 -2.34
N GLY A 163 -12.75 -4.81 -1.98
CA GLY A 163 -14.19 -4.58 -2.11
C GLY A 163 -14.58 -3.61 -3.23
N TYR A 164 -13.67 -3.27 -4.16
CA TYR A 164 -13.97 -2.45 -5.34
C TYR A 164 -13.72 -3.25 -6.63
N ARG A 165 -14.41 -2.89 -7.73
CA ARG A 165 -14.37 -3.61 -9.02
C ARG A 165 -14.55 -5.12 -8.88
N VAL A 166 -15.37 -5.54 -7.92
CA VAL A 166 -15.64 -6.96 -7.71
C VAL A 166 -16.55 -7.44 -8.84
N PRO A 167 -16.13 -8.45 -9.62
CA PRO A 167 -16.93 -8.98 -10.71
C PRO A 167 -18.18 -9.71 -10.19
N ALA A 168 -19.28 -9.62 -10.94
CA ALA A 168 -20.47 -10.37 -10.63
C ALA A 168 -20.16 -11.89 -10.56
N ARG A 169 -20.71 -12.54 -9.54
CA ARG A 169 -20.57 -13.99 -9.23
C ARG A 169 -19.23 -14.40 -8.65
N ARG A 170 -18.38 -13.46 -8.25
CA ARG A 170 -17.12 -13.72 -7.55
C ARG A 170 -17.07 -13.11 -6.15
N GLU A 171 -18.16 -12.56 -5.65
CA GLU A 171 -18.23 -11.81 -4.38
C GLU A 171 -17.90 -12.67 -3.15
N GLU A 172 -18.12 -13.98 -3.22
CA GLU A 172 -17.75 -14.92 -2.16
C GLU A 172 -16.25 -14.91 -1.87
N GLU A 173 -15.40 -14.58 -2.84
CA GLU A 173 -13.96 -14.49 -2.64
C GLU A 173 -13.57 -13.42 -1.61
N ILE A 174 -14.41 -12.43 -1.34
CA ILE A 174 -14.21 -11.49 -0.22
C ILE A 174 -14.16 -12.24 1.11
N VAL A 175 -15.08 -13.19 1.32
CA VAL A 175 -15.12 -14.01 2.53
C VAL A 175 -13.85 -14.86 2.61
N THR A 176 -13.46 -15.49 1.50
CA THR A 176 -12.22 -16.25 1.40
C THR A 176 -11.00 -15.41 1.74
N ALA A 177 -10.90 -14.19 1.21
CA ALA A 177 -9.76 -13.30 1.47
C ALA A 177 -9.67 -12.89 2.95
N VAL A 178 -10.80 -12.57 3.59
CA VAL A 178 -10.85 -12.26 5.03
C VAL A 178 -10.46 -13.48 5.87
N ASP A 179 -10.98 -14.65 5.52
CA ASP A 179 -10.67 -15.90 6.22
C ASP A 179 -9.18 -16.22 6.14
N VAL A 180 -8.59 -16.13 4.94
CA VAL A 180 -7.17 -16.37 4.70
C VAL A 180 -6.30 -15.39 5.46
N ALA A 181 -6.59 -14.08 5.42
CA ALA A 181 -5.84 -13.09 6.17
C ALA A 181 -5.91 -13.34 7.68
N TYR A 182 -7.11 -13.68 8.20
CA TYR A 182 -7.30 -14.00 9.61
C TYR A 182 -6.50 -15.24 10.04
N ASP A 183 -6.54 -16.31 9.23
CA ASP A 183 -5.84 -17.56 9.51
C ASP A 183 -4.31 -17.40 9.44
N SER A 184 -3.81 -16.44 8.65
CA SER A 184 -2.40 -16.00 8.65
C SER A 184 -1.98 -15.17 9.87
N GLY A 185 -2.89 -14.94 10.83
CA GLY A 185 -2.58 -14.23 12.08
C GLY A 185 -2.88 -12.72 12.06
N ILE A 186 -3.45 -12.20 10.97
CA ILE A 186 -3.85 -10.80 10.86
C ILE A 186 -5.14 -10.58 11.67
N ARG A 187 -5.20 -9.49 12.43
CA ARG A 187 -6.40 -9.12 13.23
C ARG A 187 -6.94 -7.75 12.90
N ASN A 188 -6.10 -6.88 12.36
CA ASN A 188 -6.50 -5.61 11.77
C ASN A 188 -6.75 -5.84 10.27
N ILE A 189 -8.01 -6.04 9.89
CA ILE A 189 -8.42 -6.27 8.50
C ILE A 189 -9.36 -5.16 8.10
N ALA A 190 -9.04 -4.48 7.00
CA ALA A 190 -9.84 -3.41 6.42
C ALA A 190 -10.30 -3.80 5.01
N THR A 191 -11.29 -3.10 4.46
CA THR A 191 -11.78 -3.34 3.10
C THR A 191 -11.83 -2.01 2.37
N TRP A 192 -11.16 -1.96 1.22
CA TRP A 192 -11.35 -0.90 0.25
C TRP A 192 -12.18 -1.45 -0.91
N SER A 193 -13.38 -0.97 -1.23
CA SER A 193 -13.98 0.26 -0.75
C SER A 193 -15.27 0.05 0.04
N PHE A 194 -15.67 1.09 0.76
CA PHE A 194 -16.95 1.18 1.43
C PHE A 194 -18.10 0.92 0.43
N GLU A 195 -19.09 0.13 0.85
CA GLU A 195 -20.30 -0.19 0.08
C GLU A 195 -20.04 -0.68 -1.35
N GLY A 196 -18.98 -1.46 -1.57
CA GLY A 196 -18.70 -1.99 -2.91
C GLY A 196 -18.30 -0.90 -3.92
N ALA A 197 -17.96 0.30 -3.44
CA ALA A 197 -17.74 1.52 -4.21
C ALA A 197 -18.96 1.99 -5.04
N ASP A 198 -20.20 1.79 -4.55
CA ASP A 198 -21.42 2.12 -5.31
C ASP A 198 -21.47 3.56 -5.82
N CYS A 199 -20.95 4.52 -5.04
CA CYS A 199 -20.92 5.93 -5.40
C CYS A 199 -19.76 6.33 -6.34
N MET A 200 -18.86 5.41 -6.70
CA MET A 200 -17.64 5.70 -7.46
C MET A 200 -17.61 4.96 -8.80
N THR A 201 -18.20 5.54 -9.85
CA THR A 201 -18.41 4.90 -11.18
C THR A 201 -17.21 4.12 -11.73
N TYR A 202 -15.98 4.66 -11.62
CA TYR A 202 -14.79 4.02 -12.21
C TYR A 202 -14.35 2.75 -11.46
N VAL A 203 -14.55 2.69 -10.15
CA VAL A 203 -14.14 1.58 -9.27
C VAL A 203 -15.31 0.78 -8.71
N ARG A 204 -16.54 1.12 -9.10
CA ARG A 204 -17.77 0.44 -8.68
C ARG A 204 -17.72 -1.05 -8.99
N SER A 205 -18.12 -1.87 -8.03
CA SER A 205 -18.33 -3.31 -8.23
C SER A 205 -19.59 -3.57 -9.04
N ASP A 206 -19.70 -4.74 -9.70
CA ASP A 206 -20.87 -5.05 -10.52
C ASP A 206 -22.17 -5.11 -9.69
N ARG A 207 -22.06 -5.65 -8.47
CA ARG A 207 -23.16 -5.82 -7.49
C ARG A 207 -22.72 -5.30 -6.11
N PRO A 208 -22.65 -3.98 -5.92
CA PRO A 208 -22.02 -3.36 -4.75
C PRO A 208 -22.75 -3.68 -3.43
N ASP A 209 -24.08 -3.83 -3.48
CA ASP A 209 -24.91 -4.27 -2.37
C ASP A 209 -24.56 -5.69 -1.91
N VAL A 210 -24.38 -6.62 -2.85
CA VAL A 210 -23.98 -8.01 -2.57
C VAL A 210 -22.56 -8.06 -2.00
N VAL A 211 -21.63 -7.29 -2.59
CA VAL A 211 -20.27 -7.13 -2.07
C VAL A 211 -20.29 -6.69 -0.60
N TRP A 212 -21.06 -5.66 -0.28
CA TRP A 212 -21.12 -5.13 1.08
C TRP A 212 -21.72 -6.11 2.08
N GLN A 213 -22.69 -6.92 1.65
CA GLN A 213 -23.21 -8.03 2.47
C GLN A 213 -22.14 -9.07 2.78
N HIS A 214 -21.29 -9.43 1.82
CA HIS A 214 -20.17 -10.36 2.05
C HIS A 214 -19.13 -9.78 3.01
N VAL A 215 -18.73 -8.52 2.82
CA VAL A 215 -17.81 -7.81 3.74
C VAL A 215 -18.37 -7.83 5.18
N ARG A 216 -19.62 -7.40 5.35
CA ARG A 216 -20.26 -7.36 6.67
C ARG A 216 -20.35 -8.75 7.31
N SER A 217 -20.72 -9.76 6.53
CA SER A 217 -20.84 -11.13 7.02
C SER A 217 -19.50 -11.70 7.45
N ALA A 218 -18.44 -11.47 6.66
CA ALA A 218 -17.08 -11.88 6.99
C ALA A 218 -16.56 -11.21 8.27
N TYR A 219 -16.81 -9.91 8.46
CA TYR A 219 -16.38 -9.22 9.68
C TYR A 219 -17.15 -9.67 10.92
N LEU A 220 -18.46 -9.87 10.80
CA LEU A 220 -19.28 -10.38 11.91
C LEU A 220 -18.86 -11.78 12.37
N LYS A 221 -18.35 -12.62 11.46
CA LYS A 221 -17.79 -13.95 11.80
C LYS A 221 -16.65 -13.89 12.82
N TYR A 222 -15.85 -12.81 12.81
CA TYR A 222 -14.65 -12.65 13.63
C TYR A 222 -14.78 -11.62 14.75
N LYS A 223 -15.85 -10.80 14.79
CA LYS A 223 -16.05 -9.75 15.80
C LYS A 223 -15.94 -10.22 17.26
N ASN A 224 -16.26 -11.48 17.55
CA ASN A 224 -16.31 -12.05 18.90
C ASN A 224 -15.32 -13.22 19.13
N LYS A 225 -14.32 -13.39 18.26
CA LYS A 225 -13.28 -14.43 18.38
C LYS A 225 -11.97 -13.81 18.82
#